data_AF-A0A357M049-F1
#
_entry.id   AF-A0A357M049-F1
#
_cell.length_a   1.000
_cell.length_b   1.000
_cell.length_c   1.000
_cell.angle_alpha   90.00
_cell.angle_beta   90.00
_cell.angle_gamma   90.00
#
_symmetry.space_group_name_H-M   'P 1'
#
loop_
_entity.id
_entity.type
_entity.pdbx_description
1 polymer ?
#
loop_
_entity_poly.entity_id
_entity_poly.type
_entity_poly.pdbx_seq_one_letter_code
_entity_poly.pdbx_strand_id
1 'polypeptide(L)'
;MSDNRLATLVFVLLLTGACAASGVKAEESGADARTDAQIQSSFMALFAGSQSDVAQPRPADVSDVEWRVLTGVSADDADPEARLALLLDNLRFRKALEAFRATETAELGEQLLDALPQRVEQGAMPADRAQRLQMQILSVLEADPPLRRQRAQEEARRIGVGFDIRKVNS
;
A
#
# COMPACT_ATOMS: atom_id res chain seq x y z
N MET A 1 22.78 19.17 -16.11
CA MET A 1 22.37 20.43 -15.48
C MET A 1 21.02 20.82 -16.07
N SER A 2 19.93 21.05 -15.33
CA SER A 2 19.63 20.85 -13.90
C SER A 2 18.09 20.90 -13.73
N ASP A 3 17.43 20.23 -12.77
CA ASP A 3 17.90 19.24 -11.79
C ASP A 3 16.80 18.18 -11.55
N ASN A 4 17.15 16.99 -11.07
CA ASN A 4 16.26 15.84 -10.90
C ASN A 4 15.87 15.66 -9.41
N ARG A 5 15.16 16.64 -8.84
CA ARG A 5 15.05 16.84 -7.38
C ARG A 5 13.64 16.75 -6.76
N LEU A 6 12.66 16.21 -7.47
CA LEU A 6 11.28 16.02 -6.97
C LEU A 6 10.90 14.55 -6.70
N ALA A 7 11.75 13.58 -7.06
CA ALA A 7 11.44 12.14 -6.94
C ALA A 7 11.91 11.48 -5.62
N THR A 8 12.49 12.23 -4.67
CA THR A 8 13.24 11.66 -3.52
C THR A 8 12.65 12.07 -2.15
N LEU A 9 11.32 12.23 -2.04
CA LEU A 9 10.67 12.67 -0.79
C LEU A 9 9.50 11.78 -0.29
N VAL A 10 9.34 10.57 -0.83
CA VAL A 10 8.24 9.64 -0.46
C VAL A 10 8.74 8.33 0.20
N PHE A 11 10.05 8.15 0.40
CA PHE A 11 10.61 6.82 0.74
C PHE A 11 11.35 6.69 2.10
N VAL A 12 11.26 7.66 3.02
CA VAL A 12 12.05 7.66 4.28
C VAL A 12 11.15 7.74 5.53
N LEU A 13 10.21 6.80 5.68
CA LEU A 13 9.35 6.74 6.87
C LEU A 13 8.97 5.32 7.31
N LEU A 14 9.85 4.33 7.12
CA LEU A 14 9.55 2.93 7.47
C LEU A 14 10.75 2.05 7.89
N LEU A 15 11.87 2.62 8.38
CA LEU A 15 13.04 1.80 8.75
C LEU A 15 13.96 2.43 9.84
N THR A 16 13.60 2.25 11.11
CA THR A 16 14.55 2.03 12.22
C THR A 16 13.82 1.43 13.44
N GLY A 17 13.61 0.12 13.41
CA GLY A 17 13.24 -0.67 14.58
C GLY A 17 14.40 -1.59 14.98
N ALA A 18 14.76 -1.56 16.26
CA ALA A 18 15.71 -2.45 16.95
C ALA A 18 17.19 -2.45 16.50
N CYS A 19 18.07 -1.99 17.40
CA CYS A 19 19.31 -2.71 17.67
C CYS A 19 19.68 -2.64 19.17
N ALA A 20 20.30 -3.71 19.65
CA ALA A 20 20.46 -4.15 21.04
C ALA A 20 20.89 -3.13 22.12
N ALA A 21 20.47 -3.42 23.35
CA ALA A 21 20.90 -2.72 24.56
C ALA A 21 22.39 -2.94 24.90
N SER A 22 23.03 -1.88 25.39
CA SER A 22 24.13 -1.93 26.36
C SER A 22 24.14 -0.61 27.12
N GLY A 23 24.22 -0.68 28.46
CA GLY A 23 23.69 0.38 29.31
C GLY A 23 24.51 1.68 29.34
N VAL A 24 23.80 2.80 29.40
CA VAL A 24 24.22 4.06 30.04
C VAL A 24 23.06 4.55 30.92
N LYS A 25 23.41 5.33 31.95
CA LYS A 25 22.51 5.84 33.00
C LYS A 25 21.21 6.43 32.47
N ALA A 26 20.15 6.23 33.24
CA ALA A 26 18.95 7.05 33.16
C ALA A 26 19.25 8.50 33.55
N GLU A 27 19.04 9.43 32.62
CA GLU A 27 18.64 10.82 32.86
C GLU A 27 18.21 11.46 31.53
N GLU A 28 16.97 11.21 31.10
CA GLU A 28 16.16 12.16 30.30
C GLU A 28 14.73 11.61 30.15
N SER A 29 13.77 12.22 30.85
CA SER A 29 12.34 11.89 30.77
C SER A 29 11.56 13.20 30.68
N GLY A 30 11.35 13.69 29.46
CA GLY A 30 10.60 14.93 29.22
C GLY A 30 10.81 15.62 27.86
N ALA A 31 11.91 15.33 27.15
CA ALA A 31 12.21 15.94 25.85
C ALA A 31 11.52 15.22 24.67
N ASP A 32 11.65 13.89 24.59
CA ASP A 32 11.18 13.11 23.44
C ASP A 32 9.66 13.19 23.25
N ALA A 33 8.88 12.90 24.29
CA ALA A 33 7.41 12.96 24.23
C ALA A 33 6.85 14.35 23.87
N ARG A 34 7.60 15.41 24.21
CA ARG A 34 7.25 16.80 23.84
C ARG A 34 7.55 17.07 22.37
N THR A 35 8.63 16.49 21.85
CA THR A 35 9.05 16.57 20.45
C THR A 35 8.08 15.81 19.55
N ASP A 36 7.67 14.58 19.92
CA ASP A 36 6.68 13.80 19.17
C ASP A 36 5.32 14.51 19.07
N ALA A 37 4.81 15.02 20.20
CA ALA A 37 3.55 15.78 20.21
C ALA A 37 3.65 17.08 19.41
N GLN A 38 4.82 17.73 19.39
CA GLN A 38 5.06 18.96 18.62
C GLN A 38 5.23 18.68 17.12
N ILE A 39 5.85 17.57 16.74
CA ILE A 39 5.92 17.10 15.34
C ILE A 39 4.50 16.73 14.86
N GLN A 40 3.75 15.97 15.65
CA GLN A 40 2.40 15.53 15.29
C GLN A 40 1.42 16.71 15.16
N SER A 41 1.48 17.69 16.08
CA SER A 41 0.66 18.91 15.96
C SER A 41 1.09 19.79 14.78
N SER A 42 2.40 19.92 14.50
CA SER A 42 2.89 20.66 13.33
C SER A 42 2.48 20.00 12.01
N PHE A 43 2.52 18.67 11.94
CA PHE A 43 2.02 17.87 10.83
C PHE A 43 0.50 18.07 10.64
N MET A 44 -0.29 17.96 11.71
CA MET A 44 -1.74 18.18 11.64
C MET A 44 -2.09 19.62 11.23
N ALA A 45 -1.31 20.62 11.65
CA ALA A 45 -1.51 22.02 11.25
C ALA A 45 -1.23 22.25 9.75
N LEU A 46 -0.22 21.59 9.18
CA LEU A 46 0.10 21.66 7.75
C LEU A 46 -1.07 21.16 6.87
N PHE A 47 -1.71 20.06 7.27
CA PHE A 47 -2.86 19.48 6.56
C PHE A 47 -4.23 20.03 7.01
N ALA A 48 -4.28 20.92 8.02
CA ALA A 48 -5.51 21.58 8.43
C ALA A 48 -5.97 22.66 7.43
N GLY A 49 -5.03 23.24 6.66
CA GLY A 49 -5.31 24.25 5.64
C GLY A 49 -5.85 23.68 4.32
N SER A 50 -5.57 22.42 4.00
CA SER A 50 -6.05 21.74 2.79
C SER A 50 -7.45 21.16 3.00
N GLN A 51 -8.45 22.03 3.20
CA GLN A 51 -9.85 21.64 3.24
C GLN A 51 -10.35 21.40 1.80
N SER A 52 -10.13 20.19 1.29
CA SER A 52 -10.54 19.77 -0.04
C SER A 52 -12.06 19.59 -0.11
N ASP A 53 -12.73 20.32 -1.00
CA ASP A 53 -14.19 20.27 -1.20
C ASP A 53 -14.62 19.05 -2.05
N VAL A 54 -14.11 17.86 -1.68
CA VAL A 54 -14.49 16.60 -2.35
C VAL A 54 -15.83 16.16 -1.76
N ALA A 55 -16.89 16.17 -2.57
CA ALA A 55 -18.27 15.99 -2.15
C ALA A 55 -18.66 14.59 -1.64
N GLN A 56 -17.68 13.71 -1.39
CA GLN A 56 -17.90 12.32 -0.96
C GLN A 56 -17.64 12.17 0.56
N PRO A 57 -18.51 11.48 1.32
CA PRO A 57 -18.29 11.25 2.74
C PRO A 57 -17.16 10.24 3.00
N ARG A 58 -16.44 10.41 4.12
CA ARG A 58 -15.41 9.45 4.58
C ARG A 58 -15.98 8.03 4.72
N PRO A 59 -15.40 7.01 4.07
CA PRO A 59 -15.77 5.61 4.30
C PRO A 59 -15.45 5.16 5.73
N ALA A 60 -16.31 4.31 6.31
CA ALA A 60 -16.17 3.86 7.70
C ALA A 60 -14.89 3.04 7.97
N ASP A 61 -14.32 2.41 6.94
CA ASP A 61 -13.07 1.62 6.99
C ASP A 61 -11.78 2.46 6.90
N VAL A 62 -11.91 3.79 6.77
CA VAL A 62 -10.82 4.75 6.63
C VAL A 62 -10.85 5.70 7.82
N SER A 63 -9.75 5.85 8.55
CA SER A 63 -9.65 6.75 9.71
C SER A 63 -9.65 8.23 9.31
N ASP A 64 -9.93 9.14 10.25
CA ASP A 64 -9.93 10.59 9.99
C ASP A 64 -8.57 11.12 9.53
N VAL A 65 -7.47 10.49 9.97
CA VAL A 65 -6.09 10.85 9.56
C VAL A 65 -5.83 10.38 8.13
N GLU A 66 -6.13 9.12 7.83
CA GLU A 66 -6.01 8.59 6.46
C GLU A 66 -6.87 9.41 5.50
N TRP A 67 -8.12 9.70 5.85
CA TRP A 67 -9.03 10.49 5.03
C TRP A 67 -8.45 11.86 4.68
N ARG A 68 -7.99 12.63 5.68
CA ARG A 68 -7.37 13.95 5.46
C ARG A 68 -6.14 13.88 4.53
N VAL A 69 -5.33 12.82 4.66
CA VAL A 69 -4.17 12.62 3.79
C VAL A 69 -4.62 12.28 2.36
N LEU A 70 -5.56 11.37 2.17
CA LEU A 70 -6.01 10.98 0.82
C LEU A 70 -6.72 12.14 0.11
N THR A 71 -7.60 12.90 0.79
CA THR A 71 -8.30 14.05 0.20
C THR A 71 -7.34 15.22 -0.09
N GLY A 72 -6.32 15.41 0.75
CA GLY A 72 -5.27 16.41 0.49
C GLY A 72 -4.41 16.04 -0.72
N VAL A 73 -4.03 14.77 -0.86
CA VAL A 73 -3.23 14.27 -2.00
C VAL A 73 -4.03 14.21 -3.30
N SER A 74 -5.36 14.08 -3.26
CA SER A 74 -6.21 14.10 -4.45
C SER A 74 -6.57 15.50 -4.95
N ALA A 75 -6.49 16.54 -4.12
CA ALA A 75 -7.00 17.87 -4.44
C ALA A 75 -6.30 18.55 -5.63
N ASP A 76 -5.01 18.27 -5.83
CA ASP A 76 -4.18 18.86 -6.90
C ASP A 76 -4.22 18.05 -8.21
N ASP A 77 -5.03 16.99 -8.30
CA ASP A 77 -5.17 16.16 -9.51
C ASP A 77 -6.15 16.81 -10.52
N ALA A 78 -6.02 16.44 -11.79
CA ALA A 78 -6.94 16.89 -12.85
C ALA A 78 -8.35 16.26 -12.69
N ASP A 79 -8.44 15.10 -12.04
CA ASP A 79 -9.69 14.49 -11.59
C ASP A 79 -9.55 14.05 -10.11
N PRO A 80 -9.85 14.95 -9.16
CA PRO A 80 -9.72 14.67 -7.73
C PRO A 80 -10.58 13.49 -7.24
N GLU A 81 -11.74 13.25 -7.85
CA GLU A 81 -12.64 12.16 -7.44
C GLU A 81 -12.11 10.80 -7.90
N ALA A 82 -11.70 10.66 -9.17
CA ALA A 82 -11.06 9.46 -9.66
C ALA A 82 -9.73 9.18 -8.94
N ARG A 83 -8.97 10.24 -8.64
CA ARG A 83 -7.74 10.15 -7.85
C ARG A 83 -8.00 9.65 -6.44
N LEU A 84 -9.00 10.20 -5.75
CA LEU A 84 -9.37 9.76 -4.40
C LEU A 84 -9.85 8.30 -4.40
N ALA A 85 -10.67 7.89 -5.37
CA ALA A 85 -11.13 6.51 -5.51
C ALA A 85 -9.95 5.52 -5.67
N LEU A 86 -8.97 5.85 -6.52
CA LEU A 86 -7.75 5.06 -6.70
C LEU A 86 -6.90 5.00 -5.41
N LEU A 87 -6.81 6.10 -4.67
CA LEU A 87 -6.08 6.16 -3.40
C LEU A 87 -6.77 5.32 -2.30
N LEU A 88 -8.10 5.33 -2.24
CA LEU A 88 -8.90 4.51 -1.32
C LEU A 88 -8.77 3.01 -1.60
N ASP A 89 -8.84 2.60 -2.86
CA ASP A 89 -8.64 1.20 -3.24
C ASP A 89 -7.22 0.72 -2.87
N ASN A 90 -6.20 1.55 -3.12
CA ASN A 90 -4.83 1.25 -2.71
C ASN A 90 -4.63 1.19 -1.20
N LEU A 91 -5.36 2.00 -0.42
CA LEU A 91 -5.35 1.89 1.04
C LEU A 91 -5.98 0.56 1.49
N ARG A 92 -7.15 0.20 0.96
CA ARG A 92 -7.89 -1.02 1.31
C ARG A 92 -7.07 -2.29 1.05
N PHE A 93 -6.48 -2.40 -0.13
CA PHE A 93 -5.61 -3.53 -0.46
C PHE A 93 -4.37 -3.61 0.43
N ARG A 94 -3.75 -2.47 0.79
CA ARG A 94 -2.62 -2.45 1.72
C ARG A 94 -3.03 -2.95 3.10
N LYS A 95 -4.18 -2.51 3.63
CA LYS A 95 -4.74 -3.00 4.90
C LYS A 95 -5.03 -4.51 4.84
N ALA A 96 -5.67 -4.99 3.78
CA ALA A 96 -5.94 -6.42 3.58
C ALA A 96 -4.64 -7.26 3.50
N LEU A 97 -3.61 -6.76 2.81
CA LEU A 97 -2.31 -7.42 2.71
C LEU A 97 -1.55 -7.45 4.04
N GLU A 98 -1.63 -6.38 4.82
CA GLU A 98 -1.05 -6.30 6.16
C GLU A 98 -1.77 -7.25 7.14
N ALA A 99 -3.11 -7.25 7.12
CA ALA A 99 -3.92 -8.18 7.90
C ALA A 99 -3.65 -9.65 7.52
N PHE A 100 -3.56 -9.96 6.22
CA PHE A 100 -3.19 -11.30 5.76
C PHE A 100 -1.79 -11.72 6.25
N ARG A 101 -0.82 -10.82 6.25
CA ARG A 101 0.54 -11.11 6.75
C ARG A 101 0.61 -11.27 8.27
N ALA A 102 -0.36 -10.73 9.01
CA ALA A 102 -0.45 -10.87 10.46
C ALA A 102 -1.27 -12.10 10.90
N THR A 103 -2.20 -12.57 10.07
CA THR A 103 -3.19 -13.60 10.45
C THR A 103 -3.15 -14.87 9.60
N GLU A 104 -2.59 -14.79 8.39
CA GLU A 104 -2.51 -15.86 7.38
C GLU A 104 -3.85 -16.55 7.11
N THR A 105 -4.97 -15.82 7.23
CA THR A 105 -6.32 -16.37 7.01
C THR A 105 -6.63 -16.60 5.54
N ALA A 106 -7.38 -17.67 5.26
CA ALA A 106 -7.72 -18.07 3.91
C ALA A 106 -8.55 -16.99 3.20
N GLU A 107 -9.52 -16.40 3.90
CA GLU A 107 -10.46 -15.42 3.38
C GLU A 107 -9.75 -14.15 2.87
N LEU A 108 -8.72 -13.69 3.58
CA LEU A 108 -7.92 -12.54 3.14
C LEU A 108 -6.99 -12.91 1.98
N GLY A 109 -6.44 -14.13 1.97
CA GLY A 109 -5.64 -14.61 0.85
C GLY A 109 -6.45 -14.67 -0.45
N GLU A 110 -7.67 -15.23 -0.41
CA GLU A 110 -8.59 -15.27 -1.54
C GLU A 110 -8.94 -13.86 -2.04
N GLN A 111 -9.34 -12.95 -1.15
CA GLN A 111 -9.63 -11.55 -1.50
C GLN A 111 -8.43 -10.84 -2.16
N LEU A 112 -7.21 -11.12 -1.70
CA LEU A 112 -6.01 -10.55 -2.28
C LEU A 112 -5.71 -11.12 -3.67
N LEU A 113 -5.87 -12.43 -3.89
CA LEU A 113 -5.73 -13.05 -5.22
C LEU A 113 -6.73 -12.45 -6.22
N ASP A 114 -7.99 -12.32 -5.83
CA ASP A 114 -9.04 -11.77 -6.67
C ASP A 114 -8.82 -10.29 -7.04
N ALA A 115 -8.18 -9.51 -6.16
CA ALA A 115 -7.84 -8.12 -6.42
C ALA A 115 -6.60 -7.92 -7.33
N LEU A 116 -5.76 -8.95 -7.54
CA LEU A 116 -4.51 -8.79 -8.28
C LEU A 116 -4.66 -8.52 -9.79
N PRO A 117 -5.57 -9.17 -10.55
CA PRO A 117 -5.79 -8.89 -11.97
C PRO A 117 -6.08 -7.41 -12.25
N GLN A 118 -7.05 -6.84 -11.53
CA GLN A 118 -7.44 -5.44 -11.67
C GLN A 118 -6.28 -4.48 -11.34
N ARG A 119 -5.43 -4.82 -10.36
CA ARG A 119 -4.26 -4.02 -10.00
C ARG A 119 -3.17 -4.01 -11.06
N VAL A 120 -3.02 -5.11 -11.80
CA VAL A 120 -2.09 -5.20 -12.93
C VAL A 120 -2.64 -4.41 -14.12
N GLU A 121 -3.92 -4.57 -14.43
CA GLU A 121 -4.61 -3.83 -15.50
C GLU A 121 -4.57 -2.31 -15.29
N GLN A 122 -4.78 -1.84 -14.06
CA GLN A 122 -4.72 -0.42 -13.68
C GLN A 122 -3.29 0.13 -13.53
N GLY A 123 -2.25 -0.70 -13.68
CA GLY A 123 -0.85 -0.31 -13.46
C GLY A 123 -0.48 -0.02 -11.99
N ALA A 124 -1.40 -0.25 -11.04
CA ALA A 124 -1.15 -0.08 -9.61
C ALA A 124 -0.15 -1.12 -9.05
N MET A 125 0.04 -2.25 -9.74
CA MET A 125 1.06 -3.25 -9.44
C MET A 125 1.64 -3.82 -10.75
N PRO A 126 2.98 -3.90 -10.92
CA PRO A 126 3.54 -4.59 -12.08
C PRO A 126 3.37 -6.11 -11.95
N ALA A 127 3.20 -6.79 -13.08
CA ALA A 127 2.83 -8.21 -13.13
C ALA A 127 3.84 -9.14 -12.42
N ASP A 128 5.13 -8.82 -12.44
CA ASP A 128 6.17 -9.57 -11.72
C ASP A 128 5.99 -9.51 -10.18
N ARG A 129 5.55 -8.36 -9.67
CA ARG A 129 5.24 -8.15 -8.25
C ARG A 129 3.94 -8.83 -7.87
N ALA A 130 2.94 -8.80 -8.74
CA ALA A 130 1.70 -9.55 -8.56
C ALA A 130 1.98 -11.06 -8.49
N GLN A 131 2.77 -11.61 -9.42
CA GLN A 131 3.16 -13.03 -9.41
C GLN A 131 3.90 -13.44 -8.13
N ARG A 132 4.85 -12.61 -7.64
CA ARG A 132 5.52 -12.87 -6.35
C ARG A 132 4.55 -12.88 -5.18
N LEU A 133 3.54 -12.00 -5.18
CA LEU A 133 2.52 -11.95 -4.14
C LEU A 133 1.54 -13.14 -4.23
N GLN A 134 1.15 -13.57 -5.44
CA GLN A 134 0.38 -14.82 -5.63
C GLN A 134 1.12 -16.01 -5.02
N MET A 135 2.43 -16.15 -5.28
CA MET A 135 3.22 -17.24 -4.71
C MET A 135 3.33 -17.16 -3.18
N GLN A 136 3.41 -15.95 -2.60
CA GLN A 136 3.36 -15.75 -1.14
C GLN A 136 2.01 -16.23 -0.58
N ILE A 137 0.90 -15.77 -1.15
CA ILE A 137 -0.45 -16.11 -0.69
C ILE A 137 -0.72 -17.62 -0.84
N LEU A 138 -0.42 -18.20 -2.00
CA LEU A 138 -0.61 -19.62 -2.28
C LEU A 138 0.25 -20.54 -1.42
N SER A 139 1.34 -20.04 -0.80
CA SER A 139 2.11 -20.83 0.17
C SER A 139 1.36 -21.06 1.49
N VAL A 140 0.40 -20.20 1.82
CA VAL A 140 -0.53 -20.30 2.95
C VAL A 140 -1.80 -21.07 2.54
N LEU A 141 -2.41 -20.69 1.41
CA LEU A 141 -3.73 -21.22 1.00
C LEU A 141 -3.70 -22.69 0.58
N GLU A 142 -2.57 -23.19 0.08
CA GLU A 142 -2.47 -24.54 -0.46
C GLU A 142 -1.24 -25.24 0.10
N ALA A 143 -1.45 -26.28 0.91
CA ALA A 143 -0.40 -27.05 1.55
C ALA A 143 0.28 -28.04 0.59
N ASP A 144 -0.47 -28.61 -0.35
CA ASP A 144 0.01 -29.62 -1.30
C ASP A 144 0.86 -28.97 -2.42
N PRO A 145 2.15 -29.33 -2.60
CA PRO A 145 2.99 -28.67 -3.60
C PRO A 145 2.56 -28.88 -5.07
N PRO A 146 2.11 -30.08 -5.51
CA PRO A 146 1.38 -30.24 -6.78
C PRO A 146 0.20 -29.28 -6.97
N LEU A 147 -0.77 -29.23 -6.05
CA LEU A 147 -1.95 -28.37 -6.15
C LEU A 147 -1.55 -26.89 -6.15
N ARG A 148 -0.61 -26.49 -5.30
CA ARG A 148 -0.09 -25.11 -5.25
C ARG A 148 0.48 -24.67 -6.60
N ARG A 149 1.21 -25.57 -7.29
CA ARG A 149 1.76 -25.29 -8.63
C ARG A 149 0.69 -25.20 -9.70
N GLN A 150 -0.35 -26.03 -9.63
CA GLN A 150 -1.49 -25.92 -10.56
C GLN A 150 -2.18 -24.57 -10.35
N ARG A 151 -2.58 -24.27 -9.11
CA ARG A 151 -3.28 -23.03 -8.76
C ARG A 151 -2.45 -21.78 -9.09
N ALA A 152 -1.13 -21.83 -8.89
CA ALA A 152 -0.23 -20.75 -9.31
C ALA A 152 -0.21 -20.50 -10.82
N GLN A 153 -0.40 -21.53 -11.66
CA GLN A 153 -0.51 -21.34 -13.12
C GLN A 153 -1.86 -20.74 -13.53
N GLU A 154 -2.93 -21.12 -12.84
CA GLU A 154 -4.27 -20.56 -13.05
C GLU A 154 -4.28 -19.08 -12.66
N GLU A 155 -3.77 -18.75 -11.48
CA GLU A 155 -3.61 -17.38 -10.98
C GLU A 155 -2.66 -16.53 -11.85
N ALA A 156 -1.54 -17.08 -12.32
CA ALA A 156 -0.63 -16.37 -13.22
C ALA A 156 -1.28 -15.98 -14.56
N ARG A 157 -2.22 -16.79 -15.07
CA ARG A 157 -3.00 -16.44 -16.28
C ARG A 157 -3.95 -15.27 -16.02
N ARG A 158 -4.58 -15.22 -14.83
CA ARG A 158 -5.49 -14.11 -14.44
C ARG A 158 -4.81 -12.75 -14.44
N ILE A 159 -3.50 -12.69 -14.15
CA ILE A 159 -2.70 -11.45 -14.16
C ILE A 159 -1.90 -11.23 -15.46
N GLY A 160 -2.23 -11.94 -16.55
CA GLY A 160 -1.58 -11.75 -17.87
C GLY A 160 -0.14 -12.29 -17.98
N VAL A 161 0.35 -13.08 -17.01
CA VAL A 161 1.71 -13.66 -17.03
C VAL A 161 1.77 -14.95 -17.88
N GLY A 162 0.84 -15.10 -18.83
CA GLY A 162 0.77 -16.23 -19.77
C GLY A 162 0.88 -15.77 -21.22
N PHE A 163 2.07 -15.90 -21.81
CA PHE A 163 2.39 -15.80 -23.24
C PHE A 163 1.43 -14.95 -24.11
N ASP A 164 1.51 -13.62 -24.00
CA ASP A 164 1.09 -12.74 -25.08
C ASP A 164 2.00 -12.95 -26.31
N ILE A 165 1.63 -13.93 -27.14
CA ILE A 165 2.12 -13.99 -28.52
C ILE A 165 1.52 -12.78 -29.23
N ARG A 166 2.27 -11.67 -29.21
CA ARG A 166 2.00 -10.50 -30.05
C ARG A 166 1.98 -10.98 -31.50
N LYS A 167 0.77 -11.20 -32.02
CA LYS A 167 0.54 -11.55 -33.41
C LYS A 167 0.89 -10.34 -34.27
N VAL A 168 2.16 -10.27 -34.69
CA VAL A 168 2.60 -9.32 -35.71
C VAL A 168 1.91 -9.74 -37.00
N ASN A 169 0.87 -9.02 -37.39
CA ASN A 169 0.30 -9.16 -38.72
C ASN A 169 1.34 -8.65 -39.73
N SER A 170 1.73 -9.52 -40.65
CA SER A 170 2.50 -9.18 -41.86
C SER A 170 1.59 -8.78 -43.00
#